data_AF-A0A7C3WDF8-F1
#
_entry.id   AF-A0A7C3WDF8-F1
#
_cell.length_a   1.000
_cell.length_b   1.000
_cell.length_c   1.000
_cell.angle_alpha   90.00
_cell.angle_beta   90.00
_cell.angle_gamma   90.00
#
_symmetry.space_group_name_H-M   'P 1'
#
loop_
_entity.id
_entity.type
_entity.pdbx_description
1 polymer ?
#
loop_
_entity_poly.entity_id
_entity_poly.type
_entity_poly.pdbx_seq_one_letter_code
_entity_poly.pdbx_strand_id
1 'polypeptide(L)'
;AVLLAALARALGIPARVAIGLVYHEGKFYYHMWNELYLLDRWIAFDATLAEGGIGGAHLLLAHSHLHGASAFSAFLPVLNVLGQGLRIELIDQQ
;
A
#
# COMPACT_ATOMS: atom_id res chain seq x y z
N ALA A 1 5.11 -4.51 4.30
CA ALA A 1 5.54 -3.10 4.32
C ALA A 1 6.88 -2.84 5.02
N VAL A 2 6.95 -2.87 6.37
CA VAL A 2 8.09 -2.26 7.11
C VAL A 2 9.44 -2.91 6.80
N LEU A 3 9.54 -4.23 6.91
CA LEU A 3 10.80 -4.96 6.72
C LEU A 3 11.38 -4.78 5.31
N LEU A 4 10.55 -4.94 4.27
CA LEU A 4 11.00 -4.74 2.88
C LEU A 4 11.47 -3.31 2.64
N ALA A 5 10.78 -2.30 3.18
CA ALA A 5 11.22 -0.90 3.05
C ALA A 5 12.59 -0.68 3.72
N ALA A 6 12.80 -1.27 4.91
CA ALA A 6 14.07 -1.15 5.62
C ALA A 6 15.22 -1.81 4.85
N LEU A 7 15.02 -3.04 4.36
CA LEU A 7 16.05 -3.76 3.60
C LEU A 7 16.39 -3.06 2.27
N ALA A 8 15.38 -2.59 1.54
CA ALA A 8 15.60 -1.84 0.31
C ALA A 8 16.43 -0.56 0.56
N ARG A 9 16.06 0.21 1.60
CA ARG A 9 16.81 1.42 1.97
C ARG A 9 18.24 1.10 2.41
N ALA A 10 18.46 0.01 3.13
CA ALA A 10 19.80 -0.44 3.51
C ALA A 10 20.68 -0.79 2.30
N LEU A 11 20.06 -1.22 1.19
CA LEU A 11 20.72 -1.46 -0.10
C LEU A 11 20.82 -0.21 -0.98
N GLY A 12 20.43 0.97 -0.47
CA GLY A 12 20.45 2.22 -1.25
C GLY A 12 19.29 2.37 -2.24
N ILE A 13 18.29 1.48 -2.22
CA ILE A 13 17.10 1.57 -3.06
C ILE A 13 16.09 2.50 -2.39
N PRO A 14 15.66 3.62 -3.03
CA PRO A 14 14.62 4.46 -2.46
C PRO A 14 13.32 3.66 -2.30
N ALA A 15 12.77 3.65 -1.09
CA ALA A 15 11.57 2.90 -0.75
C ALA A 15 10.60 3.74 0.08
N ARG A 16 9.31 3.62 -0.21
CA ARG A 16 8.20 4.19 0.59
C ARG A 16 7.16 3.13 0.91
N VAL A 17 6.40 3.35 1.98
CA VAL A 17 5.26 2.51 2.34
C VAL A 17 4.02 3.12 1.73
N ALA A 18 3.28 2.30 1.00
CA ALA A 18 1.96 2.62 0.49
C ALA A 18 0.92 2.05 1.45
N ILE A 19 -0.13 2.83 1.69
CA ILE A 19 -1.18 2.55 2.66
C ILE A 19 -2.52 2.66 1.93
N GLY A 20 -3.38 1.66 2.07
CA GLY A 20 -4.64 1.66 1.35
C GLY A 20 -5.50 0.44 1.60
N LEU A 21 -6.26 0.05 0.58
CA LEU A 21 -7.19 -1.07 0.61
C LEU A 21 -6.77 -2.15 -0.39
N VAL A 22 -6.90 -3.42 -0.01
CA VAL A 22 -6.68 -4.57 -0.90
C VAL A 22 -7.91 -5.45 -0.91
N TYR A 23 -8.33 -5.86 -2.11
CA TYR A 23 -9.42 -6.82 -2.27
C TYR A 23 -8.95 -8.23 -1.94
N HIS A 24 -9.65 -8.88 -1.02
CA HIS A 24 -9.44 -10.28 -0.65
C HIS A 24 -10.79 -10.90 -0.28
N GLU A 25 -11.08 -12.10 -0.78
CA GLU A 25 -12.29 -12.87 -0.42
C GLU A 25 -13.61 -12.07 -0.41
N GLY A 26 -13.85 -11.25 -1.45
CA GLY A 26 -15.12 -10.51 -1.56
C GLY A 26 -15.15 -9.14 -0.91
N LYS A 27 -14.10 -8.71 -0.21
CA LYS A 27 -14.10 -7.45 0.56
C LYS A 27 -12.77 -6.72 0.45
N PHE A 28 -12.81 -5.40 0.67
CA PHE A 28 -11.62 -4.57 0.77
C PHE A 28 -11.17 -4.44 2.21
N TYR A 29 -9.90 -4.73 2.47
CA TYR A 29 -9.27 -4.64 3.78
C TYR A 29 -8.17 -3.60 3.78
N TYR A 30 -8.00 -2.93 4.92
CA TYR A 30 -6.81 -2.12 5.16
C TYR A 30 -5.55 -2.95 4.96
N HIS A 31 -4.61 -2.43 4.19
CA HIS A 31 -3.32 -3.07 3.99
C HIS A 31 -2.21 -2.04 3.76
N MET A 32 -0.97 -2.46 4.02
CA MET A 32 0.23 -1.69 3.69
C MET A 32 1.20 -2.52 2.86
N TRP A 33 1.67 -1.94 1.77
CA TRP A 33 2.65 -2.54 0.87
C TRP A 33 3.83 -1.57 0.63
N ASN A 34 4.65 -1.87 -0.36
CA ASN A 34 5.88 -1.14 -0.65
C ASN A 34 5.84 -0.57 -2.05
N GLU A 35 6.43 0.61 -2.22
CA GLU A 35 6.84 1.09 -3.54
C GLU A 35 8.34 1.35 -3.51
N LEU A 36 9.04 0.75 -4.46
CA LEU A 36 10.49 0.87 -4.65
C LEU A 36 10.75 1.68 -5.91
N TYR A 37 11.69 2.62 -5.85
CA TYR A 37 12.09 3.38 -7.03
C TYR A 37 13.11 2.58 -7.85
N LEU A 38 12.65 2.02 -8.96
CA LEU A 38 13.41 1.14 -9.84
C LEU A 38 13.11 1.51 -11.29
N LEU A 39 14.11 1.48 -12.17
CA LEU A 39 13.93 1.78 -13.60
C LEU A 39 13.23 3.14 -13.83
N ASP A 40 13.68 4.16 -13.10
CA ASP A 40 13.16 5.54 -13.13
C ASP A 40 11.66 5.68 -12.85
N ARG A 41 11.08 4.77 -12.05
CA ARG A 41 9.69 4.84 -11.62
C ARG A 41 9.45 4.17 -10.27
N TRP A 42 8.33 4.49 -9.65
CA TRP A 42 7.84 3.74 -8.50
C TRP A 42 7.19 2.44 -8.95
N ILE A 43 7.72 1.31 -8.49
CA ILE A 43 7.18 -0.02 -8.73
C ILE A 43 6.64 -0.56 -7.41
N ALA A 44 5.39 -0.98 -7.41
CA ALA A 44 4.72 -1.48 -6.22
C ALA A 44 4.99 -2.99 -6.02
N PHE A 45 5.26 -3.35 -4.77
CA PHE A 45 5.55 -4.70 -4.31
C PHE A 45 4.75 -5.00 -3.06
N ASP A 46 4.15 -6.18 -3.01
CA ASP A 46 3.53 -6.69 -1.80
C ASP A 46 4.22 -7.95 -1.31
N ALA A 47 5.08 -7.78 -0.30
CA ALA A 47 5.84 -8.87 0.28
C ALA A 47 4.96 -9.93 0.97
N THR A 48 3.67 -9.64 1.24
CA THR A 48 2.76 -10.67 1.78
C THR A 48 2.23 -11.63 0.73
N LEU A 49 2.24 -11.22 -0.55
CA LEU A 49 1.87 -12.09 -1.68
C LEU A 49 3.09 -12.85 -2.22
N ALA A 50 4.28 -12.24 -2.14
CA ALA A 50 5.53 -12.82 -2.66
C ALA A 50 5.51 -13.13 -4.18
N GLU A 51 4.68 -12.41 -4.95
CA GLU A 51 4.51 -12.60 -6.40
C GLU A 51 5.40 -11.66 -7.25
N GLY A 52 6.22 -10.82 -6.61
CA GLY A 52 7.12 -9.89 -7.32
C GLY A 52 6.44 -8.62 -7.86
N GLY A 53 5.17 -8.38 -7.52
CA GLY A 53 4.42 -7.17 -7.89
C GLY A 53 3.08 -7.08 -7.17
N ILE A 54 2.17 -6.26 -7.69
CA ILE A 54 0.78 -6.14 -7.26
C ILE A 54 -0.16 -6.12 -8.48
N GLY A 55 -1.43 -6.49 -8.27
CA GLY A 55 -2.50 -6.34 -9.25
C GLY A 55 -3.28 -5.03 -9.09
N GLY A 56 -4.32 -4.84 -9.90
CA GLY A 56 -5.22 -3.67 -9.83
C GLY A 56 -6.11 -3.61 -8.58
N ALA A 57 -6.02 -4.60 -7.70
CA ALA A 57 -6.81 -4.71 -6.47
C ALA A 57 -6.24 -3.92 -5.28
N HIS A 58 -5.09 -3.26 -5.44
CA HIS A 58 -4.47 -2.40 -4.41
C HIS A 58 -4.84 -0.93 -4.64
N LEU A 59 -5.78 -0.43 -3.84
CA LEU A 59 -6.26 0.94 -3.88
C LEU A 59 -5.44 1.81 -2.93
N LEU A 60 -4.51 2.60 -3.49
CA LEU A 60 -3.66 3.52 -2.74
C LEU A 60 -4.46 4.68 -2.12
N LEU A 61 -4.26 4.93 -0.82
CA LEU A 61 -4.84 6.08 -0.11
C LEU A 61 -3.79 7.08 0.36
N ALA A 62 -2.61 6.60 0.78
CA ALA A 62 -1.54 7.46 1.28
C ALA A 62 -0.16 6.81 1.14
N HIS A 63 0.87 7.66 1.19
CA HIS A 63 2.26 7.23 1.34
C HIS A 63 2.79 7.62 2.72
N SER A 64 3.71 6.81 3.24
CA SER A 64 4.48 7.14 4.43
C SER A 64 5.93 6.66 4.31
N HIS A 65 6.85 7.48 4.82
CA HIS A 65 8.23 7.05 5.01
C HIS A 65 8.43 6.29 6.33
N LEU A 66 7.41 6.28 7.20
CA LEU A 66 7.45 5.78 8.58
C LEU A 66 8.62 6.36 9.40
N HIS A 67 9.03 7.59 9.08
CA HIS A 67 10.10 8.30 9.78
C HIS A 67 9.49 9.17 10.88
N GLY A 68 9.83 8.88 12.15
CA GLY A 68 9.43 9.70 13.32
C GLY A 68 7.93 9.73 13.66
N ALA A 69 7.05 9.27 12.77
CA ALA A 69 5.61 9.26 12.98
C ALA A 69 5.16 8.01 13.73
N SER A 70 4.19 8.15 14.65
CA SER A 70 3.54 6.98 15.25
C SER A 70 2.81 6.20 14.15
N ALA A 71 2.83 4.87 14.21
CA ALA A 71 2.10 3.99 13.28
C ALA A 71 0.61 4.38 13.17
N PHE A 72 0.06 5.03 14.20
CA PHE A 72 -1.29 5.58 14.21
C PHE A 72 -1.54 6.66 13.14
N SER A 73 -0.58 7.55 12.88
CA SER A 73 -0.72 8.59 11.85
C SER A 73 -0.86 8.02 10.44
N ALA A 74 -0.22 6.88 10.16
CA ALA A 74 -0.36 6.16 8.90
C ALA A 74 -1.78 5.61 8.71
N PHE A 75 -2.54 5.44 9.79
CA PHE A 75 -3.89 4.87 9.75
C PHE A 75 -5.00 5.93 9.57
N LEU A 76 -4.73 7.20 9.85
CA LEU A 76 -5.72 8.30 9.71
C LEU A 76 -6.39 8.38 8.33
N PRO A 77 -5.66 8.28 7.19
CA PRO A 77 -6.27 8.34 5.87
C PRO A 77 -7.32 7.24 5.65
N VAL A 78 -7.12 6.07 6.24
CA VAL A 78 -8.04 4.93 6.13
C VAL A 78 -9.30 5.18 6.95
N LEU A 79 -9.16 5.73 8.17
CA LEU A 79 -10.30 6.13 8.99
C LEU A 79 -11.16 7.18 8.29
N ASN A 80 -10.54 8.16 7.62
CA ASN A 80 -11.27 9.19 6.88
C ASN A 80 -12.13 8.58 5.77
N VAL A 81 -11.57 7.64 5.01
CA VAL A 81 -12.28 6.98 3.91
C VAL A 81 -13.41 6.08 4.43
N LEU A 82 -13.17 5.30 5.49
CA LEU A 82 -14.19 4.46 6.10
C LEU A 82 -15.31 5.28 6.77
N GLY A 83 -14.97 6.41 7.39
CA GLY A 83 -15.92 7.27 8.10
C GLY A 83 -16.86 8.07 7.19
N GLN A 84 -16.60 8.14 5.88
CA GLN A 84 -17.40 8.89 4.91
C GLN A 84 -18.42 8.03 4.15
N GLY A 85 -18.61 6.76 4.55
CA GLY A 85 -19.56 5.86 3.88
C GLY A 85 -19.06 5.37 2.52
N LEU A 86 -17.75 5.11 2.39
CA LEU A 86 -17.16 4.54 1.19
C LEU A 86 -17.89 3.25 0.77
N ARG A 87 -18.31 3.20 -0.49
CA ARG A 87 -18.83 2.01 -1.17
C ARG A 87 -17.93 1.69 -2.36
N ILE A 88 -17.40 0.48 -2.40
CA ILE A 88 -16.64 -0.02 -3.54
C ILE A 88 -17.45 -1.13 -4.20
N GLU A 89 -17.64 -1.02 -5.51
CA GLU A 89 -18.35 -2.00 -6.33
C GLU A 89 -17.43 -2.53 -7.42
N LEU A 90 -17.52 -3.82 -7.70
CA LEU A 90 -16.90 -4.42 -8.86
C LEU A 90 -17.84 -4.26 -10.05
N ILE A 91 -17.39 -3.54 -11.07
CA ILE A 91 -18.14 -3.34 -12.31
C ILE A 91 -17.52 -4.26 -13.36
N ASP A 92 -18.34 -5.12 -13.95
CA ASP A 92 -17.91 -5.95 -15.06
C ASP A 92 -17.73 -5.06 -16.31
N GLN A 93 -16.56 -5.12 -16.93
CA GLN A 93 -16.33 -4.37 -18.18
C GLN A 93 -16.66 -5.30 -19.35
N GLN A 94 -17.83 -5.07 -19.96
CA GLN A 94 -18.25 -5.71 -21.21
C GLN A 94 -17.33 -5.35 -22.39
#